data_AF-A0A6V3P2T8-F1
#
_entry.id   AF-A0A6V3P2T8-F1
#
_cell.length_a   1.000
_cell.length_b   1.000
_cell.length_c   1.000
_cell.angle_alpha   90.00
_cell.angle_beta   90.00
_cell.angle_gamma   90.00
#
_symmetry.space_group_name_H-M   'P 1'
#
loop_
_entity.id
_entity.type
_entity.pdbx_description
1 polymer ?
#
loop_
_entity_poly.entity_id
_entity_poly.type
_entity_poly.pdbx_seq_one_letter_code
_entity_poly.pdbx_strand_id
1 'polypeptide(L)'
;NLGLSTAMGLRDLKRLFERDVIGMASSLGFHICELWVPSGESFLMNYAMKSTDPALLEEWGAASHKYNFHEGKGIPGRVYKKKTLEWCEDVSVVDTQLFPRAENARVVGVSSAFGFPGNFGSVHFVIILFATRRLSYSGKYVSACGEMIRKWEQSHVNKFDTGNVWSLMTRSQVSEIATSFRAFFEKFIMKTQFEGVELWVEDDGILRNAHTIVAKGLEDWCEGNKKVTFKPGEGLVGRVCNTQSRQER
;
A
#
# COMPACT_ATOMS: atom_id res chain seq x y z
N ASN A 1 -11.64 4.14 10.60
CA ASN A 1 -11.85 2.75 10.18
C ASN A 1 -11.25 2.53 8.80
N LEU A 2 -10.04 1.99 8.73
CA LEU A 2 -9.45 1.51 7.47
C LEU A 2 -10.12 0.19 7.09
N GLY A 3 -10.55 0.02 5.84
CA GLY A 3 -11.13 -1.25 5.38
C GLY A 3 -10.14 -2.41 5.53
N LEU A 4 -10.65 -3.64 5.68
CA LEU A 4 -9.82 -4.85 5.88
C LEU A 4 -8.75 -5.05 4.80
N SER A 5 -9.08 -4.76 3.53
CA SER A 5 -8.14 -4.81 2.40
C SER A 5 -6.97 -3.83 2.60
N THR A 6 -7.25 -2.59 2.98
CA THR A 6 -6.24 -1.57 3.28
C THR A 6 -5.38 -1.98 4.49
N ALA A 7 -5.97 -2.55 5.53
CA ALA A 7 -5.25 -3.02 6.72
C ALA A 7 -4.35 -4.25 6.44
N MET A 8 -4.72 -5.11 5.49
CA MET A 8 -3.85 -6.18 5.00
C MET A 8 -2.73 -5.64 4.11
N GLY A 9 -3.05 -4.72 3.20
CA GLY A 9 -2.08 -4.04 2.35
C GLY A 9 -0.99 -3.33 3.16
N LEU A 10 -1.37 -2.61 4.22
CA LEU A 10 -0.41 -1.94 5.12
C LEU A 10 0.52 -2.93 5.85
N ARG A 11 -0.01 -4.08 6.30
CA ARG A 11 0.81 -5.11 6.97
C ARG A 11 1.83 -5.72 6.02
N ASP A 12 1.43 -6.05 4.80
CA ASP A 12 2.33 -6.57 3.77
C ASP A 12 3.38 -5.54 3.34
N LEU A 13 2.96 -4.28 3.15
CA LEU A 13 3.85 -3.15 2.86
C LEU A 13 4.91 -2.97 3.95
N LYS A 14 4.50 -2.97 5.21
CA LYS A 14 5.44 -2.87 6.35
C LYS A 14 6.45 -4.03 6.33
N ARG A 15 5.99 -5.25 6.08
CA ARG A 15 6.88 -6.41 6.00
C ARG A 15 7.91 -6.28 4.88
N LEU A 16 7.50 -5.81 3.69
CA LEU A 16 8.41 -5.57 2.58
C LEU A 16 9.42 -4.46 2.90
N PHE A 17 8.95 -3.36 3.48
CA PHE A 17 9.80 -2.29 3.96
C PHE A 17 10.84 -2.81 4.95
N GLU A 18 10.42 -3.54 5.98
CA GLU A 18 11.32 -4.07 7.01
C GLU A 18 12.35 -5.07 6.46
N ARG A 19 12.03 -5.78 5.39
CA ARG A 19 12.90 -6.77 4.74
C ARG A 19 13.93 -6.12 3.81
N ASP A 20 13.50 -5.18 2.98
CA ASP A 20 14.29 -4.75 1.80
C ASP A 20 14.96 -3.39 1.97
N VAL A 21 14.30 -2.45 2.67
CA VAL A 21 14.65 -1.03 2.54
C VAL A 21 16.07 -0.74 3.02
N ILE A 22 16.51 -1.41 4.10
CA ILE A 22 17.77 -1.05 4.73
C ILE A 22 18.97 -1.51 3.92
N GLY A 23 18.89 -2.69 3.28
CA GLY A 23 19.96 -3.16 2.39
C GLY A 23 20.14 -2.25 1.18
N MET A 24 19.02 -1.84 0.57
CA MET A 24 19.02 -0.87 -0.52
C MET A 24 19.58 0.48 -0.07
N ALA A 25 19.07 1.06 1.01
CA ALA A 25 19.49 2.37 1.51
C ALA A 25 20.99 2.41 1.87
N SER A 26 21.48 1.35 2.54
CA SER A 26 22.89 1.23 2.94
C SER A 26 23.82 1.24 1.72
N SER A 27 23.45 0.51 0.66
CA SER A 27 24.23 0.47 -0.59
C SER A 27 24.34 1.83 -1.28
N LEU A 28 23.40 2.73 -1.00
CA LEU A 28 23.37 4.09 -1.54
C LEU A 28 24.02 5.13 -0.59
N GLY A 29 24.41 4.71 0.61
CA GLY A 29 25.04 5.55 1.63
C GLY A 29 24.06 6.22 2.61
N PHE A 30 22.79 5.81 2.63
CA PHE A 30 21.81 6.24 3.62
C PHE A 30 21.80 5.28 4.81
N HIS A 31 21.48 5.81 5.99
CA HIS A 31 21.60 5.13 7.28
C HIS A 31 20.24 4.91 7.93
N ILE A 32 19.26 5.78 7.67
CA ILE A 32 17.93 5.72 8.28
C ILE A 32 16.87 5.72 7.18
N CYS A 33 15.83 4.91 7.34
CA CYS A 33 14.70 4.78 6.43
C CYS A 33 13.40 4.94 7.20
N GLU A 34 12.47 5.74 6.70
CA GLU A 34 11.14 5.93 7.29
C GLU A 34 10.05 5.62 6.27
N LEU A 35 9.02 4.90 6.70
CA LEU A 35 7.80 4.67 5.95
C LEU A 35 6.67 5.53 6.51
N TRP A 36 6.16 6.42 5.67
CA TRP A 36 5.04 7.31 5.98
C TRP A 36 3.81 6.89 5.21
N VAL A 37 2.72 6.64 5.92
CA VAL A 37 1.44 6.22 5.32
C VAL A 37 0.31 7.16 5.76
N PRO A 38 -0.74 7.31 4.94
CA PRO A 38 -1.93 8.05 5.32
C PRO A 38 -2.56 7.52 6.61
N SER A 39 -2.87 8.42 7.52
CA SER A 39 -3.63 8.17 8.74
C SER A 39 -4.78 9.18 8.78
N GLY A 40 -5.97 8.75 8.38
CA GLY A 40 -7.12 9.65 8.19
C GLY A 40 -7.01 10.50 6.92
N GLU A 41 -7.82 11.56 6.84
CA GLU A 41 -8.05 12.29 5.57
C GLU A 41 -6.89 13.18 5.12
N SER A 42 -6.00 13.62 6.03
CA SER A 42 -5.00 14.65 5.69
C SER A 42 -3.66 14.52 6.40
N PHE A 43 -3.44 13.45 7.17
CA PHE A 43 -2.20 13.23 7.90
C PHE A 43 -1.42 12.03 7.39
N LEU A 44 -0.10 12.12 7.53
CA LEU A 44 0.84 11.04 7.40
C LEU A 44 1.39 10.69 8.76
N MET A 45 1.42 9.40 9.06
CA MET A 45 2.00 8.83 10.27
C MET A 45 3.26 8.06 9.90
N ASN A 46 4.29 8.18 10.74
CA ASN A 46 5.47 7.31 10.66
C ASN A 46 5.06 5.90 11.08
N TYR A 47 4.87 5.03 10.09
CA TYR A 47 4.32 3.69 10.28
C TYR A 47 5.40 2.66 10.60
N ALA A 48 6.60 2.85 10.06
CA ALA A 48 7.75 1.98 10.30
C ALA A 48 9.06 2.73 10.03
N MET A 49 10.13 2.30 10.68
CA MET A 49 11.46 2.87 10.49
C MET A 49 12.52 1.78 10.61
N LYS A 50 13.63 1.95 9.89
CA LYS A 50 14.81 1.08 9.93
C LYS A 50 16.07 1.94 9.95
N SER A 51 17.13 1.42 10.56
CA SER A 51 18.44 2.06 10.56
C SER A 51 19.55 1.01 10.43
N THR A 52 20.69 1.42 9.87
CA THR A 52 21.94 0.64 9.88
C THR A 52 22.60 0.67 11.25
N ASP A 53 22.24 1.64 12.08
CA ASP A 53 22.75 1.85 13.43
C ASP A 53 21.56 1.92 14.41
N PRO A 54 21.45 0.97 15.35
CA PRO A 54 20.43 1.00 16.40
C PRO A 54 20.45 2.26 17.27
N ALA A 55 21.61 2.87 17.53
CA ALA A 55 21.71 4.08 18.33
C ALA A 55 21.08 5.28 17.59
N LEU A 56 21.36 5.42 16.29
CA LEU A 56 20.66 6.41 15.45
C LEU A 56 19.15 6.18 15.44
N LEU A 57 18.70 4.92 15.44
CA LEU A 57 17.28 4.61 15.49
C LEU A 57 16.62 5.07 16.79
N GLU A 58 17.31 4.95 17.91
CA GLU A 58 16.82 5.38 19.22
C GLU A 58 16.69 6.91 19.27
N GLU A 59 17.76 7.63 18.95
CA GLU A 59 17.81 9.10 19.03
C GLU A 59 16.89 9.76 17.98
N TRP A 60 17.06 9.40 16.71
CA TRP A 60 16.26 9.95 15.62
C TRP A 60 14.82 9.45 15.67
N GLY A 61 14.62 8.18 16.01
CA GLY A 61 13.30 7.55 16.04
C GLY A 61 12.39 8.11 17.12
N ALA A 62 12.90 8.25 18.34
CA ALA A 62 12.14 8.85 19.43
C ALA A 62 11.69 10.28 19.09
N ALA A 63 12.52 11.03 18.36
CA ALA A 63 12.17 12.35 17.86
C ALA A 63 11.17 12.28 16.69
N SER A 64 11.39 11.41 15.71
CA SER A 64 10.58 11.35 14.50
C SER A 64 9.17 10.79 14.74
N HIS A 65 8.99 9.86 15.68
CA HIS A 65 7.67 9.30 15.99
C HIS A 65 6.70 10.32 16.60
N LYS A 66 7.21 11.46 17.10
CA LYS A 66 6.37 12.55 17.64
C LYS A 66 5.70 13.37 16.54
N TYR A 67 6.10 13.20 15.28
CA TYR A 67 5.57 13.97 14.17
C TYR A 67 4.52 13.19 13.39
N ASN A 68 3.37 13.84 13.19
CA ASN A 68 2.47 13.57 12.08
C ASN A 68 2.54 14.76 11.13
N PHE A 69 2.60 14.49 9.83
CA PHE A 69 2.68 15.56 8.84
C PHE A 69 1.37 15.69 8.10
N HIS A 70 0.84 16.91 8.04
CA HIS A 70 -0.17 17.23 7.04
C HIS A 70 0.40 17.10 5.63
N GLU A 71 -0.48 16.82 4.67
CA GLU A 71 -0.14 16.93 3.26
C GLU A 71 0.50 18.31 2.94
N GLY A 72 1.63 18.28 2.21
CA GLY A 72 2.44 19.46 1.90
C GLY A 72 3.38 19.96 3.01
N LYS A 73 3.36 19.37 4.23
CA LYS A 73 4.24 19.77 5.34
C LYS A 73 5.40 18.79 5.54
N GLY A 74 6.60 19.33 5.74
CA GLY A 74 7.83 18.54 5.77
C GLY A 74 8.07 17.80 4.45
N ILE A 75 9.17 17.03 4.39
CA ILE A 75 9.47 16.20 3.21
C ILE A 75 8.37 15.15 2.97
N PRO A 76 7.90 14.38 3.98
CA PRO A 76 6.87 13.37 3.75
C PRO A 76 5.58 13.95 3.14
N GLY A 77 5.08 15.06 3.70
CA GLY A 77 3.87 15.70 3.21
C GLY A 77 4.02 16.28 1.80
N ARG A 78 5.17 16.88 1.48
CA ARG A 78 5.41 17.42 0.12
C ARG A 78 5.52 16.34 -0.94
N VAL A 79 6.25 15.26 -0.65
CA VAL A 79 6.36 14.10 -1.55
C VAL A 79 4.98 13.47 -1.74
N TYR A 80 4.23 13.29 -0.66
CA TYR A 80 2.87 12.75 -0.72
C TYR A 80 1.94 13.62 -1.55
N LYS A 81 1.99 14.95 -1.39
CA LYS A 81 1.16 15.90 -2.13
C LYS A 81 1.47 15.89 -3.62
N LYS A 82 2.76 16.02 -3.95
CA LYS A 82 3.21 16.20 -5.33
C LYS A 82 3.29 14.90 -6.11
N LYS A 83 3.35 13.75 -5.42
CA LYS A 83 3.61 12.44 -6.03
C LYS A 83 4.94 12.40 -6.79
N THR A 84 5.91 13.21 -6.36
CA THR A 84 7.25 13.31 -6.94
C THR A 84 8.31 13.15 -5.87
N LEU A 85 9.49 12.69 -6.28
CA LEU A 85 10.65 12.65 -5.39
C LEU A 85 11.05 14.05 -4.89
N GLU A 86 11.75 14.08 -3.75
CA GLU A 86 12.34 15.27 -3.18
C GLU A 86 13.75 14.96 -2.68
N TRP A 87 14.69 15.84 -2.99
CA TRP A 87 16.07 15.77 -2.55
C TRP A 87 16.40 16.98 -1.68
N CYS A 88 17.09 16.74 -0.56
CA CYS A 88 17.66 17.79 0.26
C CYS A 88 19.10 17.40 0.62
N GLU A 89 20.06 18.23 0.20
CA GLU A 89 21.48 17.98 0.45
C GLU A 89 21.84 18.05 1.94
N ASP A 90 21.27 19.01 2.66
CA ASP A 90 21.44 19.13 4.11
C ASP A 90 20.18 19.66 4.79
N VAL A 91 19.47 18.78 5.50
CA VAL A 91 18.25 19.09 6.24
C VAL A 91 18.50 19.81 7.57
N SER A 92 19.73 19.78 8.10
CA SER A 92 20.08 20.39 9.39
C SER A 92 20.15 21.93 9.34
N VAL A 93 20.26 22.47 8.13
CA VAL A 93 20.30 23.92 7.83
C VAL A 93 19.01 24.45 7.20
N VAL A 94 18.02 23.58 6.98
CA VAL A 94 16.72 23.99 6.45
C VAL A 94 15.90 24.69 7.54
N ASP A 95 15.17 25.71 7.15
CA ASP A 95 14.24 26.42 8.03
C ASP A 95 13.22 25.45 8.67
N THR A 96 12.98 25.59 9.98
CA THR A 96 12.10 24.70 10.74
C THR A 96 10.64 24.77 10.31
N GLN A 97 10.19 25.85 9.67
CA GLN A 97 8.87 25.93 9.05
C GLN A 97 8.74 25.02 7.83
N LEU A 98 9.85 24.81 7.10
CA LEU A 98 9.91 23.94 5.92
C LEU A 98 10.27 22.49 6.29
N PHE A 99 11.12 22.32 7.30
CA PHE A 99 11.51 21.02 7.84
C PHE A 99 11.50 21.07 9.38
N PRO A 100 10.37 20.73 10.02
CA PRO A 100 10.20 20.82 11.48
C PRO A 100 11.23 20.01 12.30
N ARG A 101 11.93 19.08 11.66
CA ARG A 101 12.93 18.21 12.27
C ARG A 101 14.38 18.72 12.08
N ALA A 102 14.58 19.94 11.58
CA ALA A 102 15.93 20.46 11.28
C ALA A 102 16.83 20.52 12.53
N GLU A 103 16.29 20.92 13.68
CA GLU A 103 17.06 20.96 14.92
C GLU A 103 17.49 19.55 15.37
N ASN A 104 16.55 18.60 15.36
CA ASN A 104 16.86 17.20 15.68
C ASN A 104 17.90 16.63 14.72
N ALA A 105 17.82 17.00 13.44
CA ALA A 105 18.79 16.57 12.44
C ALA A 105 20.19 17.10 12.74
N ARG A 106 20.29 18.36 13.17
CA ARG A 106 21.56 18.96 13.59
C ARG A 106 22.16 18.26 14.80
N VAL A 107 21.35 17.96 15.81
CA VAL A 107 21.79 17.30 17.05
C VAL A 107 22.28 15.87 16.78
N VAL A 108 21.54 15.09 16.00
CA VAL A 108 21.84 13.68 15.70
C VAL A 108 22.86 13.54 14.55
N GLY A 109 23.20 14.63 13.87
CA GLY A 109 24.13 14.62 12.73
C GLY A 109 23.51 14.13 11.42
N VAL A 110 22.18 14.08 11.31
CA VAL A 110 21.48 13.81 10.04
C VAL A 110 21.64 15.00 9.10
N SER A 111 22.16 14.74 7.89
CA SER A 111 22.44 15.75 6.87
C SER A 111 21.55 15.56 5.64
N SER A 112 21.84 14.61 4.74
CA SER A 112 21.07 14.50 3.49
C SER A 112 19.78 13.72 3.66
N ALA A 113 18.76 14.09 2.88
CA ALA A 113 17.48 13.40 2.82
C ALA A 113 17.01 13.17 1.37
N PHE A 114 16.46 11.98 1.12
CA PHE A 114 15.84 11.63 -0.15
C PHE A 114 14.45 11.04 0.10
N GLY A 115 13.41 11.74 -0.32
CA GLY A 115 12.03 11.30 -0.23
C GLY A 115 11.49 10.85 -1.58
N PHE A 116 10.75 9.75 -1.60
CA PHE A 116 10.10 9.27 -2.82
C PHE A 116 8.75 8.60 -2.53
N PRO A 117 7.79 8.71 -3.45
CA PRO A 117 6.48 8.10 -3.31
C PRO A 117 6.47 6.64 -3.77
N GLY A 118 5.46 5.89 -3.36
CA GLY A 118 5.16 4.57 -3.91
C GLY A 118 3.68 4.23 -3.76
N ASN A 119 3.24 3.20 -4.48
CA ASN A 119 1.90 2.65 -4.35
C ASN A 119 1.98 1.17 -3.94
N PHE A 120 1.00 0.71 -3.16
CA PHE A 120 0.86 -0.71 -2.81
C PHE A 120 -0.62 -1.03 -2.69
N GLY A 121 -1.20 -1.60 -3.76
CA GLY A 121 -2.65 -1.68 -3.90
C GLY A 121 -3.26 -0.28 -3.90
N SER A 122 -4.24 -0.04 -3.02
CA SER A 122 -4.86 1.27 -2.83
C SER A 122 -4.10 2.22 -1.88
N VAL A 123 -2.98 1.78 -1.31
CA VAL A 123 -2.20 2.60 -0.38
C VAL A 123 -1.15 3.39 -1.14
N HIS A 124 -1.30 4.71 -1.17
CA HIS A 124 -0.21 5.60 -1.53
C HIS A 124 0.64 5.90 -0.30
N PHE A 125 1.96 5.77 -0.38
CA PHE A 125 2.88 5.96 0.74
C PHE A 125 4.12 6.75 0.32
N VAL A 126 4.91 7.15 1.31
CA VAL A 126 6.18 7.84 1.12
C VAL A 126 7.28 7.12 1.89
N ILE A 127 8.45 6.97 1.27
CA ILE A 127 9.67 6.58 1.96
C ILE A 127 10.62 7.76 2.00
N ILE A 128 11.22 8.01 3.16
CA ILE A 128 12.33 8.96 3.31
C ILE A 128 13.59 8.21 3.74
N LEU A 129 14.69 8.46 3.04
CA LEU A 129 16.02 7.99 3.40
C LEU A 129 16.82 9.17 3.96
N PHE A 130 17.57 8.96 5.03
CA PHE A 130 18.47 9.95 5.61
C PHE A 130 19.90 9.43 5.72
N ALA A 131 20.86 10.33 5.53
CA ALA A 131 22.28 10.04 5.75
C ALA A 131 22.85 10.96 6.84
N THR A 132 23.77 10.44 7.64
CA THR A 132 24.53 11.19 8.67
C THR A 132 25.74 11.94 8.10
N ARG A 133 25.79 12.06 6.77
CA ARG A 133 26.79 12.81 6.03
C ARG A 133 26.13 13.48 4.84
N ARG A 134 26.77 14.53 4.33
CA ARG A 134 26.37 15.12 3.07
C ARG A 134 26.69 14.16 1.93
N LEU A 135 25.67 13.90 1.13
CA LEU A 135 25.72 13.17 -0.11
C LEU A 135 25.41 14.14 -1.24
N SER A 136 25.93 13.88 -2.45
CA SER A 136 25.51 14.62 -3.64
C SER A 136 24.35 13.87 -4.31
N TYR A 137 23.41 14.62 -4.90
CA TYR A 137 22.33 14.02 -5.67
C TYR A 137 22.90 13.12 -6.78
N SER A 138 22.28 11.96 -6.99
CA SER A 138 22.69 11.02 -8.02
C SER A 138 21.49 10.27 -8.57
N GLY A 139 21.44 10.09 -9.90
CA GLY A 139 20.39 9.33 -10.57
C GLY A 139 20.27 7.89 -10.06
N LYS A 140 21.34 7.32 -9.48
CA LYS A 140 21.32 5.99 -8.86
C LYS A 140 20.28 5.85 -7.75
N TYR A 141 19.98 6.94 -7.03
CA TYR A 141 18.96 6.94 -5.98
C TYR A 141 17.58 6.70 -6.57
N VAL A 142 17.28 7.37 -7.69
CA VAL A 142 16.02 7.23 -8.42
C VAL A 142 15.87 5.81 -8.96
N SER A 143 16.90 5.30 -9.64
CA SER A 143 16.87 3.97 -10.24
C SER A 143 16.67 2.87 -9.19
N ALA A 144 17.49 2.86 -8.13
CA ALA A 144 17.42 1.83 -7.09
C ALA A 144 16.09 1.87 -6.31
N CYS A 145 15.62 3.06 -5.93
CA CYS A 145 14.34 3.19 -5.22
C CYS A 145 13.16 2.81 -6.12
N GLY A 146 13.17 3.24 -7.38
CA GLY A 146 12.13 2.90 -8.35
C GLY A 146 12.08 1.39 -8.64
N GLU A 147 13.23 0.72 -8.75
CA GLU A 147 13.29 -0.74 -8.89
C GLU A 147 12.72 -1.48 -7.69
N MET A 148 13.05 -1.05 -6.47
CA MET A 148 12.51 -1.65 -5.25
C MET A 148 10.99 -1.51 -5.19
N ILE A 149 10.47 -0.30 -5.43
CA ILE A 149 9.02 -0.04 -5.40
C ILE A 149 8.30 -0.85 -6.47
N ARG A 150 8.84 -0.91 -7.70
CA ARG A 150 8.27 -1.73 -8.78
C ARG A 150 8.19 -3.20 -8.40
N LYS A 151 9.21 -3.75 -7.73
CA LYS A 151 9.20 -5.14 -7.23
C LYS A 151 8.11 -5.35 -6.17
N TRP A 152 7.91 -4.37 -5.29
CA TRP A 152 6.84 -4.45 -4.28
C TRP A 152 5.46 -4.39 -4.91
N GLU A 153 5.23 -3.45 -5.82
CA GLU A 153 4.00 -3.32 -6.61
C GLU A 153 3.69 -4.62 -7.35
N GLN A 154 4.66 -5.18 -8.07
CA GLN A 154 4.51 -6.46 -8.77
C GLN A 154 4.24 -7.63 -7.81
N SER A 155 4.83 -7.65 -6.61
CA SER A 155 4.57 -8.70 -5.62
C SER A 155 3.17 -8.60 -5.01
N HIS A 156 2.59 -7.39 -4.97
CA HIS A 156 1.21 -7.18 -4.57
C HIS A 156 0.26 -7.56 -5.69
N VAL A 157 0.54 -7.08 -6.90
CA VAL A 157 -0.14 -7.46 -8.14
C VAL A 157 -0.13 -8.97 -8.23
N ASN A 158 0.97 -9.72 -8.23
CA ASN A 158 0.93 -11.20 -8.30
C ASN A 158 0.16 -11.93 -7.17
N LYS A 159 -0.14 -11.28 -6.03
CA LYS A 159 -1.04 -11.84 -5.00
C LYS A 159 -2.52 -11.54 -5.26
N PHE A 160 -2.83 -10.49 -6.00
CA PHE A 160 -4.18 -9.97 -6.27
C PHE A 160 -4.51 -9.83 -7.77
N ASP A 161 -3.56 -10.13 -8.65
CA ASP A 161 -3.58 -10.13 -10.11
C ASP A 161 -4.04 -11.49 -10.56
N THR A 162 -5.32 -11.64 -10.36
CA THR A 162 -6.16 -12.31 -11.33
C THR A 162 -6.49 -11.36 -12.50
N GLY A 163 -6.23 -10.05 -12.36
CA GLY A 163 -6.62 -8.93 -13.22
C GLY A 163 -5.81 -8.68 -14.49
N ASN A 164 -5.63 -9.70 -15.33
CA ASN A 164 -5.57 -9.60 -16.81
C ASN A 164 -5.46 -10.96 -17.53
N VAL A 165 -5.73 -12.06 -16.83
CA VAL A 165 -5.84 -13.40 -17.43
C VAL A 165 -7.30 -13.71 -17.83
N TRP A 166 -8.25 -12.86 -17.43
CA TRP A 166 -9.69 -13.11 -17.52
C TRP A 166 -10.24 -13.30 -18.93
N SER A 167 -9.65 -12.67 -19.95
CA SER A 167 -10.12 -12.81 -21.34
C SER A 167 -9.68 -14.12 -22.01
N LEU A 168 -8.94 -14.99 -21.33
CA LEU A 168 -8.35 -16.21 -21.91
C LEU A 168 -8.52 -17.48 -21.04
N MET A 169 -9.26 -17.44 -19.93
CA MET A 169 -9.37 -18.59 -19.04
C MET A 169 -10.36 -19.66 -19.52
N THR A 170 -9.91 -20.91 -19.49
CA THR A 170 -10.76 -22.09 -19.70
C THR A 170 -11.51 -22.46 -18.40
N ARG A 171 -12.64 -23.18 -18.51
CA ARG A 171 -13.47 -23.60 -17.34
C ARG A 171 -12.67 -24.31 -16.23
N SER A 172 -11.56 -24.97 -16.58
CA SER A 172 -10.66 -25.64 -15.62
C SER A 172 -10.00 -24.67 -14.64
N GLN A 173 -9.61 -23.49 -15.11
CA GLN A 173 -8.87 -22.50 -14.33
C GLN A 173 -9.79 -21.73 -13.36
N VAL A 174 -11.07 -21.55 -13.73
CA VAL A 174 -12.11 -21.00 -12.83
C VAL A 174 -12.35 -21.91 -11.62
N SER A 175 -12.28 -23.23 -11.80
CA SER A 175 -12.48 -24.21 -10.72
C SER A 175 -11.34 -24.19 -9.69
N GLU A 176 -10.11 -23.94 -10.12
CA GLU A 176 -8.93 -23.89 -9.24
C GLU A 176 -8.92 -22.62 -8.38
N ILE A 177 -9.35 -21.49 -8.96
CA ILE A 177 -9.57 -20.22 -8.25
C ILE A 177 -10.72 -20.35 -7.26
N ALA A 178 -11.83 -20.98 -7.63
CA ALA A 178 -12.95 -21.23 -6.71
C ALA A 178 -12.52 -22.08 -5.50
N THR A 179 -11.61 -23.04 -5.70
CA THR A 179 -11.07 -23.89 -4.62
C THR A 179 -10.18 -23.08 -3.66
N SER A 180 -9.32 -22.21 -4.19
CA SER A 180 -8.46 -21.33 -3.39
C SER A 180 -9.27 -20.26 -2.65
N PHE A 181 -10.29 -19.70 -3.31
CA PHE A 181 -11.26 -18.78 -2.73
C PHE A 181 -12.01 -19.45 -1.57
N ARG A 182 -12.48 -20.68 -1.76
CA ARG A 182 -13.15 -21.48 -0.72
C ARG A 182 -12.29 -21.68 0.52
N ALA A 183 -11.03 -22.09 0.37
CA ALA A 183 -10.12 -22.30 1.50
C ALA A 183 -9.81 -21.01 2.29
N PHE A 184 -9.76 -19.86 1.60
CA PHE A 184 -9.65 -18.55 2.22
C PHE A 184 -10.95 -18.16 2.95
N PHE A 185 -12.10 -18.40 2.32
CA PHE A 185 -13.41 -18.00 2.86
C PHE A 185 -13.88 -18.83 4.04
N GLU A 186 -13.61 -20.13 4.06
CA GLU A 186 -13.89 -20.98 5.23
C GLU A 186 -13.16 -20.46 6.48
N LYS A 187 -11.96 -19.88 6.33
CA LYS A 187 -11.23 -19.23 7.43
C LYS A 187 -11.77 -17.83 7.79
N PHE A 188 -12.43 -17.15 6.86
CA PHE A 188 -12.95 -15.80 7.00
C PHE A 188 -14.35 -15.76 7.64
N ILE A 189 -15.28 -16.61 7.18
CA ILE A 189 -16.64 -16.72 7.75
C ILE A 189 -16.56 -17.13 9.22
N MET A 190 -15.68 -18.07 9.57
CA MET A 190 -15.43 -18.49 10.97
C MET A 190 -15.01 -17.34 11.91
N LYS A 191 -14.60 -16.18 11.38
CA LYS A 191 -14.11 -15.03 12.15
C LYS A 191 -14.93 -13.75 11.98
N THR A 192 -16.00 -13.79 11.19
CA THR A 192 -16.85 -12.61 10.93
C THR A 192 -18.33 -12.93 11.21
N GLN A 193 -19.17 -11.90 11.31
CA GLN A 193 -20.62 -12.04 11.45
C GLN A 193 -21.36 -12.17 10.10
N PHE A 194 -20.63 -12.32 8.99
CA PHE A 194 -21.25 -12.44 7.68
C PHE A 194 -21.67 -13.89 7.41
N GLU A 195 -22.89 -14.05 6.89
CA GLU A 195 -23.49 -15.36 6.63
C GLU A 195 -23.27 -15.84 5.19
N GLY A 196 -22.64 -15.04 4.33
CA GLY A 196 -22.28 -15.45 2.98
C GLY A 196 -21.43 -14.43 2.22
N VAL A 197 -20.83 -14.90 1.14
CA VAL A 197 -20.13 -14.09 0.14
C VAL A 197 -20.50 -14.55 -1.26
N GLU A 198 -20.45 -13.60 -2.20
CA GLU A 198 -20.70 -13.84 -3.60
C GLU A 198 -19.55 -13.26 -4.44
N LEU A 199 -19.15 -14.02 -5.45
CA LEU A 199 -18.23 -13.62 -6.50
C LEU A 199 -19.02 -13.46 -7.79
N TRP A 200 -19.03 -12.24 -8.32
CA TRP A 200 -19.69 -11.89 -9.57
C TRP A 200 -18.64 -11.54 -10.63
N VAL A 201 -18.84 -12.01 -11.84
CA VAL A 201 -17.94 -11.81 -12.98
C VAL A 201 -18.71 -11.15 -14.10
N GLU A 202 -18.13 -10.10 -14.68
CA GLU A 202 -18.68 -9.45 -15.87
C GLU A 202 -18.21 -10.19 -17.14
N ASP A 203 -19.17 -10.54 -17.99
CA ASP A 203 -18.96 -11.15 -19.30
C ASP A 203 -19.94 -10.53 -20.28
N ASP A 204 -19.43 -9.90 -21.35
CA ASP A 204 -20.20 -9.15 -22.34
C ASP A 204 -21.22 -8.15 -21.75
N GLY A 205 -20.81 -7.40 -20.73
CA GLY A 205 -21.65 -6.39 -20.08
C GLY A 205 -22.76 -6.97 -19.19
N ILE A 206 -22.67 -8.27 -18.86
CA ILE A 206 -23.58 -8.97 -17.95
C ILE A 206 -22.78 -9.55 -16.80
N LEU A 207 -23.16 -9.16 -15.58
CA LEU A 207 -22.63 -9.71 -14.34
C LEU A 207 -23.34 -11.02 -14.02
N ARG A 208 -22.56 -12.09 -13.88
CA ARG A 208 -23.04 -13.43 -13.53
C ARG A 208 -22.39 -13.88 -12.22
N ASN A 209 -23.15 -14.59 -11.39
CA ASN A 209 -22.61 -15.17 -10.16
C ASN A 209 -21.71 -16.35 -10.54
N ALA A 210 -20.41 -16.20 -10.31
CA ALA A 210 -19.41 -17.23 -10.57
C ALA A 210 -19.25 -18.17 -9.38
N HIS A 211 -19.44 -17.66 -8.16
CA HIS A 211 -19.36 -18.46 -6.94
C HIS A 211 -20.13 -17.82 -5.80
N THR A 212 -20.75 -18.65 -4.96
CA THR A 212 -21.39 -18.22 -3.72
C THR A 212 -21.04 -19.19 -2.61
N ILE A 213 -20.59 -18.66 -1.48
CA ILE A 213 -20.30 -19.42 -0.27
C ILE A 213 -21.18 -18.86 0.83
N VAL A 214 -21.93 -19.73 1.49
CA VAL A 214 -22.86 -19.34 2.54
C VAL A 214 -22.67 -20.19 3.78
N ALA A 215 -23.10 -19.67 4.92
CA ALA A 215 -23.27 -20.43 6.14
C ALA A 215 -24.30 -21.56 5.93
N LYS A 216 -24.20 -22.58 6.77
CA LYS A 216 -25.12 -23.73 6.76
C LYS A 216 -26.56 -23.25 6.95
N GLY A 217 -27.49 -23.71 6.10
CA GLY A 217 -28.91 -23.34 6.14
C GLY A 217 -29.33 -22.27 5.11
N LEU A 218 -28.40 -21.78 4.28
CA LEU A 218 -28.65 -20.82 3.20
C LEU A 218 -28.42 -21.41 1.80
N GLU A 219 -28.40 -22.73 1.68
CA GLU A 219 -28.08 -23.43 0.43
C GLU A 219 -29.10 -23.11 -0.69
N ASP A 220 -30.38 -22.98 -0.36
CA ASP A 220 -31.44 -22.62 -1.31
C ASP A 220 -31.28 -21.20 -1.85
N TRP A 221 -30.83 -20.27 -0.99
CA TRP A 221 -30.53 -18.90 -1.39
C TRP A 221 -29.31 -18.85 -2.33
N CYS A 222 -28.27 -19.63 -2.02
CA CYS A 222 -27.10 -19.80 -2.88
C CYS A 222 -27.50 -20.34 -4.28
N GLU A 223 -28.38 -21.34 -4.33
CA GLU A 223 -28.83 -21.92 -5.60
C GLU A 223 -29.74 -20.97 -6.41
N GLY A 224 -30.54 -20.15 -5.72
CA GLY A 224 -31.30 -19.06 -6.33
C GLY A 224 -30.38 -18.02 -7.00
N ASN A 225 -29.33 -17.58 -6.31
CA ASN A 225 -28.47 -16.50 -6.79
C ASN A 225 -27.59 -16.88 -7.98
N LYS A 226 -27.24 -18.17 -8.16
CA LYS A 226 -26.53 -18.64 -9.37
C LYS A 226 -27.30 -18.40 -10.66
N LYS A 227 -28.62 -18.22 -10.58
CA LYS A 227 -29.51 -18.03 -11.74
C LYS A 227 -29.76 -16.55 -12.04
N VAL A 228 -29.32 -15.66 -11.16
CA VAL A 228 -29.53 -14.22 -11.28
C VAL A 228 -28.37 -13.61 -12.07
N THR A 229 -28.70 -12.63 -12.91
CA THR A 229 -27.72 -11.81 -13.63
C THR A 229 -28.09 -10.35 -13.50
N PHE A 230 -27.09 -9.47 -13.61
CA PHE A 230 -27.28 -8.02 -13.52
C PHE A 230 -26.55 -7.32 -14.65
N LYS A 231 -27.07 -6.21 -15.15
CA LYS A 231 -26.27 -5.27 -15.94
C LYS A 231 -25.54 -4.28 -15.02
N PRO A 232 -24.47 -3.62 -15.49
CA PRO A 232 -23.88 -2.49 -14.78
C PRO A 232 -24.96 -1.44 -14.42
N GLY A 233 -24.99 -1.05 -13.14
CA GLY A 233 -25.99 -0.16 -12.56
C GLY A 233 -27.25 -0.84 -12.00
N GLU A 234 -27.50 -2.11 -12.30
CA GLU A 234 -28.68 -2.86 -11.82
C GLU A 234 -28.41 -3.65 -10.54
N GLY A 235 -29.38 -3.65 -9.62
CA GLY A 235 -29.21 -4.33 -8.33
C GLY A 235 -28.05 -3.78 -7.51
N LEU A 236 -27.73 -4.44 -6.39
CA LEU A 236 -26.58 -4.03 -5.58
C LEU A 236 -25.27 -4.29 -6.34
N VAL A 237 -25.16 -5.46 -6.96
CA VAL A 237 -23.96 -5.93 -7.67
C VAL A 237 -23.61 -5.01 -8.85
N GLY A 238 -24.59 -4.71 -9.71
CA GLY A 238 -24.37 -3.82 -10.85
C GLY A 238 -24.04 -2.40 -10.44
N ARG A 239 -24.62 -1.87 -9.35
CA ARG A 239 -24.24 -0.54 -8.83
C ARG A 239 -22.79 -0.49 -8.36
N VAL A 240 -22.32 -1.52 -7.65
CA VAL A 240 -20.91 -1.61 -7.20
C VAL A 240 -19.95 -1.67 -8.39
N CYS A 241 -20.26 -2.48 -9.40
CA CYS A 241 -19.48 -2.55 -10.65
C CYS A 241 -19.45 -1.19 -11.39
N ASN A 242 -20.59 -0.50 -11.51
CA ASN A 242 -20.68 0.80 -12.17
C ASN A 242 -19.94 1.93 -11.42
N THR A 243 -19.80 1.83 -10.09
CA THR A 243 -18.98 2.78 -9.32
C THR A 243 -17.49 2.60 -9.53
N GLN A 244 -17.01 1.38 -9.78
CA GLN A 244 -15.59 1.12 -10.05
C GLN A 244 -15.18 1.60 -11.45
N SER A 245 -15.98 1.33 -12.47
CA SER A 245 -15.69 1.77 -13.85
C SER A 245 -15.72 3.29 -14.07
N ARG A 246 -16.32 4.05 -13.15
CA ARG A 246 -16.29 5.53 -13.14
C ARG A 246 -15.08 6.12 -12.44
N GLN A 247 -14.36 5.35 -11.62
CA GLN A 247 -13.12 5.81 -10.98
C GLN A 247 -11.89 5.61 -11.89
N GLU A 248 -12.03 4.83 -12.97
CA GLU A 248 -10.99 4.52 -13.94
C GLU A 248 -11.07 5.34 -15.24
N ARG A 249 -11.99 6.31 -15.33
CA ARG A 249 -12.09 7.29 -16.43
C ARG A 249 -11.86 8.71 -15.92
#